data_AF-A0A2K9F235-F1
#
_entry.id   AF-A0A2K9F235-F1
#
_cell.length_a   1.000
_cell.length_b   1.000
_cell.length_c   1.000
_cell.angle_alpha   90.00
_cell.angle_beta   90.00
_cell.angle_gamma   90.00
#
_symmetry.space_group_name_H-M   'P 1'
#
loop_
_entity.id
_entity.type
_entity.pdbx_description
1 polymer ?
#
loop_
_entity_poly.entity_id
_entity_poly.type
_entity_poly.pdbx_seq_one_letter_code
_entity_poly.pdbx_strand_id
1 'polypeptide(L)' 'MHDGFLVLPNAWDAGSARLVTEAGAQTIATSSGAQSWSQGVADGRSLAKADVLARAVEPRR' A
#
# COMPACT_ATOMS: atom_id res chain seq x y z
N MET A 1 4.31 -20.95 3.28
CA MET A 1 3.39 -20.32 4.25
C MET A 1 4.23 -19.78 5.39
N HIS A 2 3.76 -18.76 6.11
CA HIS A 2 4.48 -18.22 7.28
C HIS A 2 4.19 -19.10 8.50
N ASP A 3 5.20 -19.31 9.36
CA ASP A 3 5.11 -20.25 10.49
C ASP A 3 4.49 -19.62 11.77
N GLY A 4 4.01 -18.38 11.70
CA GLY A 4 3.49 -17.65 12.86
C GLY A 4 2.54 -16.49 12.50
N PHE A 5 2.09 -15.76 13.52
CA PHE A 5 1.20 -14.62 13.35
C PHE A 5 1.98 -13.40 12.83
N LEU A 6 1.46 -12.79 11.76
CA LEU A 6 2.05 -11.61 11.12
C LEU A 6 1.10 -10.43 11.23
N VAL A 7 1.61 -9.31 11.76
CA VAL A 7 0.93 -8.02 11.65
C VAL A 7 1.41 -7.34 10.38
N LEU A 8 0.49 -7.12 9.44
CA LEU A 8 0.79 -6.60 8.11
C LEU A 8 -0.06 -5.34 7.84
N PRO A 9 0.36 -4.15 8.32
CA PRO A 9 -0.39 -2.93 8.08
C PRO A 9 -0.40 -2.58 6.60
N ASN A 10 -1.53 -2.01 6.16
CA ASN A 10 -1.69 -1.55 4.79
C ASN A 10 -1.18 -0.11 4.61
N ALA A 11 -0.50 0.14 3.50
CA ALA A 11 -0.15 1.46 2.98
C ALA A 11 -0.66 1.60 1.52
N TRP A 12 -0.79 2.84 1.03
CA TRP A 12 -1.31 3.12 -0.33
C TRP A 12 -0.53 4.22 -1.07
N ASP A 13 0.46 4.83 -0.42
CA ASP A 13 1.41 5.79 -0.95
C ASP A 13 2.71 5.81 -0.12
N ALA A 14 3.69 6.63 -0.54
CA ALA A 14 4.97 6.80 0.14
C ALA A 14 4.83 7.28 1.60
N GLY A 15 3.91 8.21 1.82
CA GLY A 15 3.71 8.86 3.12
C GLY A 15 3.19 7.87 4.15
N SER A 16 2.15 7.12 3.80
CA SER A 16 1.60 6.05 4.64
C SER A 16 2.61 4.94 4.88
N ALA A 17 3.37 4.52 3.86
CA ALA A 17 4.43 3.52 4.03
C ALA A 17 5.52 3.99 5.00
N ARG A 18 5.92 5.27 4.90
CA ARG A 18 6.90 5.88 5.80
C ARG A 18 6.38 5.94 7.23
N LEU A 19 5.16 6.41 7.44
CA LEU A 19 4.55 6.51 8.78
C LEU A 19 4.43 5.14 9.45
N VAL A 20 3.99 4.12 8.71
CA VAL A 20 3.88 2.74 9.20
C VAL A 20 5.27 2.18 9.55
N THR A 21 6.29 2.48 8.76
CA THR A 21 7.69 2.11 9.05
C THR A 21 8.20 2.81 10.31
N GLU A 22 7.98 4.13 10.44
CA GLU A 22 8.36 4.92 11.61
C GLU A 22 7.63 4.47 12.88
N ALA A 23 6.40 3.94 12.75
CA ALA A 23 5.65 3.31 13.83
C ALA A 23 6.16 1.90 14.22
N GLY A 24 7.20 1.38 13.55
CA GLY A 24 7.88 0.14 13.91
C GLY A 24 7.39 -1.10 13.17
N ALA A 25 6.62 -0.96 12.08
CA ALA A 25 6.20 -2.10 11.28
C ALA A 25 7.39 -2.78 10.59
N GLN A 26 7.52 -4.09 10.74
CA GLN A 26 8.56 -4.88 10.08
C GLN A 26 8.21 -5.22 8.62
N THR A 27 6.92 -5.20 8.29
CA THR A 27 6.38 -5.60 6.98
C THR A 27 5.14 -4.77 6.67
N ILE A 28 4.94 -4.40 5.40
CA ILE A 28 3.84 -3.55 4.95
C ILE A 28 3.17 -4.23 3.74
N ALA A 29 1.85 -4.15 3.67
CA ALA A 29 1.06 -4.54 2.50
C ALA A 29 0.50 -3.33 1.77
N THR A 30 0.07 -3.53 0.53
CA THR A 30 -0.68 -2.53 -0.24
C THR A 30 -2.18 -2.79 -0.15
N SER A 31 -3.00 -1.74 -0.27
CA SER A 31 -4.47 -1.84 -0.34
C SER A 31 -5.03 -1.12 -1.57
N SER A 32 -5.65 -1.87 -2.49
CA SER A 32 -6.34 -1.32 -3.66
C SER A 32 -7.50 -0.41 -3.28
N GLY A 33 -8.23 -0.76 -2.22
CA GLY A 33 -9.36 0.01 -1.71
C GLY A 33 -8.91 1.36 -1.16
N ALA A 34 -7.89 1.36 -0.29
CA ALA A 34 -7.34 2.60 0.25
C ALA A 34 -6.77 3.48 -0.86
N GLN A 35 -6.07 2.88 -1.82
CA GLN A 35 -5.52 3.60 -2.97
C GLN A 35 -6.64 4.22 -3.83
N SER A 36 -7.67 3.46 -4.21
CA SER A 36 -8.77 3.93 -5.06
C SER A 36 -9.55 5.05 -4.38
N TRP A 37 -9.92 4.85 -3.11
CA TRP A 37 -10.67 5.85 -2.35
C TRP A 37 -9.87 7.13 -2.09
N SER A 38 -8.55 7.05 -1.89
CA SER A 38 -7.68 8.23 -1.79
C SER A 38 -7.72 9.11 -3.05
N GLN A 39 -8.11 8.54 -4.20
CA GLN A 39 -8.25 9.23 -5.49
C GLN A 39 -9.69 9.58 -5.83
N GLY A 40 -10.63 9.40 -4.89
CA GLY A 40 -12.04 9.71 -5.11
C GLY A 40 -12.77 8.75 -6.06
N VAL A 41 -12.20 7.57 -6.34
CA VAL A 41 -12.84 6.54 -7.17
C VAL A 41 -13.14 5.29 -6.37
N ALA A 42 -14.20 4.57 -6.73
CA ALA A 42 -14.49 3.28 -6.11
C ALA A 42 -13.39 2.26 -6.42
N ASP A 43 -13.18 1.29 -5.52
CA ASP A 43 -12.38 0.10 -5.84
C ASP A 43 -13.14 -0.79 -6.84
N GLY A 44 -12.44 -1.72 -7.50
CA GLY A 44 -13.03 -2.65 -8.46
C GLY A 44 -12.53 -2.50 -9.90
N ARG A 45 -11.25 -2.14 -10.07
CA ARG A 45 -10.59 -1.89 -11.36
C ARG A 45 -10.95 -0.55 -12.03
N SER A 46 -11.37 0.44 -11.23
CA SER A 46 -11.57 1.82 -11.72
C SER A 46 -10.23 2.54 -11.99
N LEU A 47 -9.16 2.15 -11.30
CA LEU A 47 -7.81 2.61 -11.60
C LEU A 47 -7.13 1.74 -12.67
N ALA A 48 -6.34 2.36 -13.54
CA ALA A 48 -5.52 1.61 -14.49
C ALA A 48 -4.41 0.86 -13.75
N LYS A 49 -4.10 -0.36 -14.20
CA LYS A 49 -3.08 -1.21 -13.58
C LYS A 49 -1.71 -0.53 -13.50
N ALA A 50 -1.35 0.25 -14.53
CA ALA A 50 -0.09 1.00 -14.55
C ALA A 50 -0.01 2.01 -13.40
N ASP A 51 -1.09 2.74 -13.13
CA ASP A 51 -1.16 3.73 -12.06
C ASP A 51 -1.05 3.07 -10.68
N VAL A 52 -1.71 1.92 -10.51
CA VAL A 52 -1.64 1.12 -9.29
C VAL A 52 -0.19 0.66 -9.03
N LEU A 53 0.49 0.15 -10.06
CA LEU A 53 1.87 -0.35 -9.96
C LEU A 53 2.88 0.77 -9.70
N ALA A 54 2.76 1.91 -10.38
CA ALA A 54 3.66 3.04 -10.20
C ALA A 54 3.71 3.54 -8.74
N ARG A 55 2.62 3.36 -8.00
CA ARG A 55 2.50 3.76 -6.59
C ARG A 55 2.93 2.66 -5.61
N ALA A 56 2.89 1.40 -6.04
CA ALA A 56 3.43 0.28 -5.26
C ALA A 56 4.96 0.21 -5.35
N VAL A 57 5.55 0.77 -6.41
CA VAL A 57 6.98 0.76 -6.68
C VAL A 57 7.50 2.18 -6.64
N GLU A 58 7.91 2.65 -5.47
CA GLU A 58 8.68 3.90 -5.40
C GLU A 58 10.15 3.64 -5.73
N PRO A 59 10.77 4.41 -6.64
CA PRO A 59 12.20 4.34 -6.87
C PRO A 59 12.93 4.80 -5.60
N ARG A 60 13.79 3.93 -5.06
CA ARG A 60 14.69 4.27 -3.96
C ARG A 60 15.56 5.44 -4.42
N ARG A 61 15.39 6.62 -3.82
CA ARG A 61 16.35 7.71 -3.96
C ARG A 61 17.66 7.37 -3.28
#